data_AF-A0A9D9U3T4-F1
#
_entry.id   AF-A0A9D9U3T4-F1
#
_cell.length_a   1.000
_cell.length_b   1.000
_cell.length_c   1.000
_cell.angle_alpha   90.00
_cell.angle_beta   90.00
_cell.angle_gamma   90.00
#
_symmetry.space_group_name_H-M   'P 1'
#
loop_
_entity.id
_entity.type
_entity.pdbx_description
1 polymer ?
#
loop_
_entity_poly.entity_id
_entity_poly.type
_entity_poly.pdbx_seq_one_letter_code
_entity_poly.pdbx_strand_id
1 'polypeptide(L)' 'MKIEEVIQKRAEEKCELCKGTDTLKMYEVLSPNGTTEENCILICAKCTAQIEKKEELDSKHWQCLAESMWSEVPGIQIV' A
#
# COMPACT_ATOMS: atom_id res chain seq x y z
N MET A 1 6.21 7.86 -18.50
CA MET A 1 5.15 7.89 -17.48
C MET A 1 5.82 7.98 -16.13
N LYS A 2 5.28 8.79 -15.20
CA LYS A 2 5.81 8.84 -13.83
C LYS A 2 5.27 7.64 -13.04
N ILE A 3 6.10 7.05 -12.17
CA ILE A 3 5.74 5.90 -11.33
C ILE A 3 4.44 6.15 -10.54
N GLU A 4 4.28 7.37 -10.02
CA GLU A 4 3.08 7.78 -9.28
C GLU A 4 1.78 7.66 -10.10
N GLU A 5 1.80 8.04 -11.39
CA GLU A 5 0.63 7.95 -12.27
C GLU A 5 0.25 6.49 -12.56
N VAL A 6 1.24 5.60 -12.69
CA VAL A 6 1.00 4.17 -12.90
C VAL A 6 0.34 3.54 -11.69
N ILE A 7 0.86 3.85 -10.50
CA ILE A 7 0.34 3.32 -9.24
C ILE A 7 -1.07 3.85 -8.98
N GLN A 8 -1.33 5.16 -9.18
CA GLN A 8 -2.67 5.71 -9.01
C GLN A 8 -3.71 5.04 -9.92
N LYS A 9 -3.33 4.78 -11.18
CA LYS A 9 -4.20 4.10 -12.14
C LYS A 9 -4.44 2.63 -11.77
N ARG A 10 -3.40 1.91 -11.33
CA ARG A 10 -3.49 0.51 -10.88
C ARG A 10 -4.38 0.36 -9.66
N ALA A 11 -4.22 1.27 -8.71
CA ALA A 11 -4.92 1.27 -7.45
C ALA A 11 -6.39 1.71 -7.56
N GLU A 12 -6.83 2.18 -8.74
CA GLU A 12 -8.19 2.69 -8.99
C GLU A 12 -8.63 3.74 -7.95
N GLU A 13 -7.72 4.64 -7.55
CA GLU A 13 -7.94 5.64 -6.50
C GLU A 13 -8.39 5.04 -5.15
N LYS A 14 -7.90 3.85 -4.82
CA LYS A 14 -8.15 3.16 -3.54
C LYS A 14 -6.84 2.71 -2.91
N CYS A 15 -6.89 2.47 -1.60
CA CYS A 15 -5.81 1.84 -0.87
C CYS A 15 -5.64 0.41 -1.36
N GLU A 16 -4.43 0.06 -1.79
CA GLU A 16 -4.09 -1.26 -2.30
C GLU A 16 -4.03 -2.35 -1.21
N LEU A 17 -4.10 -1.95 0.08
CA LEU A 17 -4.23 -2.87 1.20
C LEU A 17 -5.70 -3.04 1.61
N CYS A 18 -6.31 -1.97 2.11
CA CYS A 18 -7.63 -2.03 2.75
C CYS A 18 -8.80 -1.56 1.87
N LYS A 19 -8.55 -1.15 0.62
CA LYS A 19 -9.54 -0.62 -0.34
C LYS A 19 -10.22 0.69 0.09
N GLY A 20 -9.77 1.30 1.19
CA GLY A 20 -10.24 2.62 1.64
C GLY A 20 -9.81 3.73 0.68
N THR A 21 -10.59 4.80 0.59
CA THR A 21 -10.34 5.95 -0.30
C THR A 21 -9.85 7.19 0.45
N ASP A 22 -9.61 7.07 1.76
CA ASP A 22 -9.23 8.20 2.59
C ASP A 22 -7.73 8.51 2.47
N THR A 23 -7.41 9.72 2.01
CA THR A 23 -6.06 10.31 2.02
C THR A 23 -4.98 9.33 1.53
N LEU A 24 -4.97 9.10 0.22
CA LEU A 24 -4.08 8.14 -0.43
C LEU A 24 -2.70 8.74 -0.70
N LYS A 25 -1.66 7.97 -0.36
CA LYS A 25 -0.26 8.34 -0.60
C LYS A 25 0.51 7.15 -1.14
N MET A 26 1.45 7.45 -2.03
CA MET A 26 2.43 6.46 -2.49
C MET A 26 3.37 6.12 -1.33
N TYR A 27 3.55 4.84 -1.11
CA TYR A 27 4.42 4.28 -0.10
C TYR A 27 5.39 3.30 -0.75
N GLU A 28 6.67 3.48 -0.46
CA GLU A 28 7.73 2.60 -0.95
C GLU A 28 7.95 1.48 0.08
N VAL A 29 7.75 0.25 -0.36
CA VAL A 29 8.08 -0.93 0.42
C VAL A 29 9.57 -1.18 0.28
N LEU A 30 10.27 -1.22 1.42
CA LEU A 30 11.73 -1.36 1.47
C LEU A 30 12.20 -2.52 0.59
N SER A 31 12.91 -2.19 -0.49
CA SER A 31 13.40 -3.16 -1.47
C SER A 31 14.87 -2.91 -1.80
N PRO A 32 15.71 -3.95 -1.95
CA PRO A 32 17.12 -3.81 -2.31
C PRO A 32 17.33 -3.29 -3.74
N ASN A 33 16.29 -3.30 -4.58
CA ASN A 33 16.36 -2.94 -6.01
C ASN A 33 15.98 -1.48 -6.30
N GLY A 34 15.80 -0.66 -5.26
CA GLY A 34 15.36 0.74 -5.37
C GLY A 34 13.87 0.91 -5.68
N THR A 35 13.46 2.16 -5.90
CA THR A 35 12.07 2.57 -6.10
C THR A 35 11.56 2.14 -7.48
N THR A 36 10.72 1.11 -7.53
CA THR A 36 10.06 0.63 -8.76
C THR A 36 8.55 0.59 -8.60
N GLU A 37 7.83 0.51 -9.71
CA GLU A 37 6.36 0.39 -9.74
C GLU A 37 5.86 -0.86 -8.99
N GLU A 38 6.67 -1.92 -8.92
CA GLU A 38 6.36 -3.18 -8.24
C GLU A 38 6.54 -3.11 -6.73
N ASN A 39 7.43 -2.22 -6.26
CA ASN A 39 7.75 -2.05 -4.83
C ASN A 39 7.07 -0.81 -4.23
N CYS A 40 6.37 -0.02 -5.04
CA CYS A 40 5.63 1.14 -4.59
C CYS A 40 4.13 0.85 -4.67
N ILE A 41 3.40 1.26 -3.63
CA ILE A 41 1.98 0.98 -3.47
C ILE A 41 1.22 2.24 -3.06
N LEU A 42 -0.07 2.32 -3.38
CA LEU A 42 -0.93 3.40 -2.92
C LEU A 42 -1.67 2.97 -1.65
N ILE A 43 -1.44 3.66 -0.53
CA ILE A 43 -2.06 3.31 0.75
C ILE A 43 -2.71 4.51 1.42
N CYS A 44 -3.75 4.23 2.21
CA CYS A 44 -4.44 5.26 2.99
C CYS A 44 -3.61 5.70 4.20
N ALA A 45 -3.93 6.88 4.73
CA ALA A 45 -3.25 7.46 5.88
C ALA A 45 -3.21 6.51 7.10
N LYS A 46 -4.28 5.74 7.34
CA LYS A 46 -4.35 4.77 8.45
C LYS A 46 -3.36 3.63 8.27
N CYS A 47 -3.28 3.04 7.07
CA CYS A 47 -2.29 2.01 6.76
C CYS A 47 -0.87 2.56 6.98
N THR A 48 -0.56 3.73 6.43
CA THR A 48 0.76 4.37 6.60
C THR A 48 1.10 4.59 8.07
N ALA A 49 0.17 5.15 8.85
CA ALA A 49 0.40 5.45 10.26
C ALA A 49 0.65 4.17 11.08
N GLN A 50 -0.08 3.09 10.81
CA GLN A 50 0.08 1.83 11.52
C GLN A 50 1.36 1.08 11.11
N ILE A 51 1.73 1.09 9.82
CA ILE A 51 2.99 0.52 9.32
C ILE A 51 4.20 1.26 9.93
N GLU A 52 4.16 2.59 9.96
CA GLU A 52 5.22 3.43 10.53
C GLU A 52 5.19 3.51 12.06
N LYS A 53 4.29 2.75 12.73
CA LYS A 53 4.12 2.73 14.20
C LYS A 53 3.80 4.11 14.80
N LYS A 54 3.15 4.97 14.02
CA LYS A 54 2.63 6.28 14.45
C LYS A 54 1.21 6.21 15.03
N GLU A 55 0.52 5.09 14.82
CA GLU A 55 -0.79 4.78 15.38
C GLU A 55 -0.78 3.34 15.92
N GLU A 56 -1.62 3.04 16.92
CA GLU A 56 -1.81 1.67 17.41
C GLU A 56 -2.41 0.77 16.32
N LEU A 57 -2.00 -0.49 16.31
CA LEU A 57 -2.48 -1.48 15.36
C LEU A 57 -3.97 -1.79 15.60
N ASP A 58 -4.79 -1.58 14.57
CA ASP A 58 -6.20 -1.93 14.60
C ASP A 58 -6.41 -3.29 13.93
N SER A 59 -6.62 -4.34 14.72
CA SER A 59 -6.78 -5.70 14.20
C SER A 59 -7.91 -5.85 13.18
N LYS A 60 -8.98 -5.03 13.24
CA LYS A 60 -10.05 -5.07 12.24
C LYS A 60 -9.58 -4.49 10.90
N HIS A 61 -8.76 -3.44 10.95
CA HIS A 61 -8.20 -2.83 9.76
C HIS A 61 -7.22 -3.78 9.04
N TRP A 62 -6.38 -4.49 9.80
CA TRP A 62 -5.38 -5.42 9.26
C TRP A 62 -5.96 -6.74 8.71
N GLN A 63 -7.26 -6.99 8.84
CA GLN A 63 -7.91 -8.14 8.18
C GLN A 63 -7.72 -8.11 6.67
N CYS A 64 -7.50 -6.93 6.08
CA CYS A 64 -7.25 -6.78 4.65
C CYS A 64 -5.97 -7.48 4.17
N LEU A 65 -4.98 -7.70 5.05
CA LEU A 65 -3.74 -8.38 4.68
C LEU A 65 -3.93 -9.81 4.18
N ALA A 66 -4.95 -10.49 4.67
CA ALA A 66 -5.29 -11.85 4.22
C ALA A 66 -5.66 -11.87 2.73
N GLU A 67 -6.16 -10.77 2.18
CA GLU A 67 -6.38 -10.60 0.75
C GLU A 67 -5.13 -10.03 0.05
N SER A 68 -4.45 -9.07 0.68
CA SER A 68 -3.24 -8.43 0.14
C SER A 68 -2.11 -9.43 -0.18
N MET A 69 -1.99 -10.51 0.59
CA MET A 69 -0.98 -11.56 0.35
C MET A 69 -1.12 -12.27 -1.00
N TRP A 70 -2.29 -12.19 -1.65
CA TRP A 70 -2.56 -12.79 -2.96
C TRP A 70 -2.48 -11.80 -4.12
N SER A 71 -2.06 -10.56 -3.85
CA SER A 71 -1.97 -9.52 -4.87
C SER A 71 -0.95 -9.88 -5.95
N GLU A 72 -1.21 -9.50 -7.19
CA GLU A 72 -0.24 -9.63 -8.29
C GLU A 72 0.92 -8.62 -8.19
N VAL A 73 0.82 -7.63 -7.30
CA VAL A 73 1.87 -6.63 -7.06
C VAL A 73 2.77 -7.12 -5.92
N PRO A 74 4.06 -7.40 -6.18
CA PRO A 74 4.98 -7.94 -5.16
C PRO A 74 5.06 -7.08 -3.90
N GLY A 75 5.10 -5.75 -4.04
CA GLY A 75 5.15 -4.82 -2.91
C GLY A 75 3.96 -4.96 -1.96
N ILE A 76 2.76 -5.27 -2.46
CA ILE A 76 1.56 -5.46 -1.63
C ILE A 76 1.65 -6.73 -0.77
N GLN A 77 2.31 -7.76 -1.26
CA GLN A 77 2.37 -9.08 -0.61
C GLN A 77 3.22 -9.08 0.67
N ILE A 78 4.14 -8.12 0.83
CA ILE A 78 5.18 -8.12 1.86
C ILE A 78 5.12 -6.90 2.81
N VAL A 79 3.99 -6.17 2.82
CA VAL A 79 3.78 -4.99 3.68
C VAL A 79 3.61 -5.35 5.15
#